data_AF-A0A2A4UL59-F1
#
_entry.id   AF-A0A2A4UL59-F1
#
_cell.length_a   1.000
_cell.length_b   1.000
_cell.length_c   1.000
_cell.angle_alpha   90.00
_cell.angle_beta   90.00
_cell.angle_gamma   90.00
#
_symmetry.space_group_name_H-M   'P 1'
#
loop_
_entity.id
_entity.type
_entity.pdbx_description
1 polymer ?
#
loop_
_entity_poly.entity_id
_entity_poly.type
_entity_poly.pdbx_seq_one_letter_code
_entity_poly.pdbx_strand_id
1 'polypeptide(L)'
;MDDQSDDGALDKKKWMSAAEALERVKKMLGWRKAPLAIAKRANNGLIETRAVLFVKDKEESTNVNLPTEFWWAKGHAELEQDWDSGDFDTWIDKRYHWQAFGVTFNRGDVEKMLEGAETLEPAPVKSKQIKGRPTSDKWPLALARVVVFLYEDTGFDPKKPGTETRLIEVMRDGLKANADTTIEEKNEVLGASTLKPFARAILELLKKDIDPTS
;
A
#
# COMPACT_ATOMS: atom_id res chain seq x y z
N MET A 1 39.18 33.97 13.00
CA MET A 1 39.80 32.94 12.15
C MET A 1 39.83 31.69 12.99
N ASP A 2 38.95 30.71 12.88
CA ASP A 2 37.74 30.47 12.09
C ASP A 2 36.97 29.48 12.96
N ASP A 3 35.75 29.83 13.37
CA ASP A 3 34.86 28.90 14.09
C ASP A 3 33.75 28.51 13.11
N GLN A 4 34.12 27.67 12.15
CA GLN A 4 33.21 27.15 11.13
C GLN A 4 32.39 26.01 11.73
N SER A 5 31.12 26.33 11.95
CA SER A 5 29.98 25.50 12.35
C SER A 5 30.00 24.08 11.79
N ASP A 6 30.22 23.10 12.67
CA ASP A 6 30.11 21.65 12.43
C ASP A 6 28.65 21.11 12.58
N ASP A 7 27.68 22.00 12.75
CA ASP A 7 26.27 21.61 12.98
C ASP A 7 25.57 21.05 11.72
N GLY A 8 26.03 21.42 10.52
CA GLY A 8 25.43 20.97 9.25
C GLY A 8 25.71 19.49 8.90
N ALA A 9 26.73 18.88 9.50
CA ALA A 9 27.08 17.48 9.26
C ALA A 9 26.26 16.50 10.10
N LEU A 10 25.78 16.94 11.27
CA LEU A 10 24.92 16.14 12.16
C LEU A 10 23.49 16.02 11.61
N ASP A 11 22.95 17.09 11.01
CA ASP A 11 21.62 17.08 10.42
C ASP A 11 21.50 16.10 9.24
N LYS A 12 22.54 15.96 8.40
CA LYS A 12 22.56 14.99 7.29
C LYS A 12 22.54 13.54 7.75
N LYS A 13 22.99 13.24 8.97
CA LYS A 13 22.89 11.88 9.54
C LYS A 13 21.48 11.59 10.02
N LYS A 14 20.77 12.62 10.53
CA LYS A 14 19.42 12.50 11.06
C LYS A 14 18.37 12.32 9.96
N TRP A 15 18.51 13.00 8.83
CA TRP A 15 17.54 12.97 7.75
C TRP A 15 18.01 12.11 6.58
N MET A 16 17.11 11.34 5.98
CA MET A 16 17.36 10.57 4.76
C MET A 16 16.40 10.99 3.65
N SER A 17 16.80 10.85 2.39
CA SER A 17 15.93 11.14 1.26
C SER A 17 14.74 10.19 1.19
N ALA A 18 13.67 10.61 0.53
CA ALA A 18 12.52 9.76 0.22
C ALA A 18 12.93 8.46 -0.50
N ALA A 19 13.81 8.57 -1.50
CA ALA A 19 14.33 7.44 -2.24
C ALA A 19 15.07 6.44 -1.33
N GLU A 20 15.95 6.93 -0.44
CA GLU A 20 16.68 6.07 0.48
C GLU A 20 15.73 5.36 1.47
N ALA A 21 14.77 6.10 2.04
CA ALA A 21 13.78 5.55 2.96
C ALA A 21 12.95 4.45 2.28
N LEU A 22 12.48 4.71 1.06
CA LEU A 22 11.71 3.76 0.29
C LEU A 22 12.52 2.50 -0.02
N GLU A 23 13.75 2.62 -0.50
CA GLU A 23 14.62 1.47 -0.79
C GLU A 23 14.90 0.60 0.44
N ARG A 24 15.06 1.21 1.62
CA ARG A 24 15.23 0.46 2.88
C ARG A 24 13.99 -0.35 3.23
N VAL A 25 12.82 0.28 3.20
CA VAL A 25 11.55 -0.37 3.56
C VAL A 25 11.11 -1.38 2.50
N LYS A 26 11.40 -1.13 1.22
CA LYS A 26 11.15 -2.05 0.10
C LYS A 26 11.77 -3.42 0.32
N LYS A 27 12.99 -3.48 0.88
CA LYS A 27 13.69 -4.75 1.15
C LYS A 27 12.91 -5.67 2.10
N MET A 28 12.13 -5.09 3.01
CA MET A 28 11.38 -5.83 4.03
C MET A 28 9.92 -6.08 3.64
N LEU A 29 9.22 -5.06 3.14
CA LEU A 29 7.77 -5.12 2.89
C LEU A 29 7.40 -5.32 1.41
N GLY A 30 8.36 -5.15 0.50
CA GLY A 30 8.15 -5.15 -0.94
C GLY A 30 7.63 -3.82 -1.48
N TRP A 31 7.74 -3.66 -2.81
CA TRP A 31 7.52 -2.39 -3.50
C TRP A 31 6.12 -1.78 -3.35
N ARG A 32 5.05 -2.60 -3.28
CA ARG A 32 3.67 -2.08 -3.11
C ARG A 32 3.37 -1.60 -1.70
N LYS A 33 3.96 -2.26 -0.68
CA LYS A 33 3.62 -1.99 0.73
C LYS A 33 4.51 -0.93 1.35
N ALA A 34 5.73 -0.73 0.83
CA ALA A 34 6.67 0.22 1.40
C ALA A 34 6.16 1.67 1.38
N PRO A 35 5.67 2.22 0.25
CA PRO A 35 5.12 3.59 0.22
C PRO A 35 3.95 3.77 1.19
N LEU A 36 3.01 2.83 1.18
CA LEU A 36 1.84 2.81 2.06
C LEU A 36 2.24 2.79 3.55
N ALA A 37 3.21 1.96 3.89
CA ALA A 37 3.64 1.80 5.27
C ALA A 37 4.37 3.06 5.80
N ILE A 38 5.20 3.69 4.96
CA ILE A 38 5.88 4.94 5.31
C ILE A 38 4.85 6.07 5.48
N ALA A 39 3.99 6.30 4.47
CA ALA A 39 3.00 7.37 4.51
C ALA A 39 2.00 7.19 5.66
N LYS A 40 1.56 5.97 5.94
CA LYS A 40 0.69 5.67 7.10
C LYS A 40 1.36 6.00 8.43
N ARG A 41 2.66 5.73 8.58
CA ARG A 41 3.40 6.06 9.81
C ARG A 41 3.65 7.56 9.93
N ALA A 42 3.95 8.24 8.84
CA ALA A 42 4.06 9.70 8.81
C ALA A 42 2.74 10.37 9.20
N ASN A 43 1.60 9.87 8.70
CA ASN A 43 0.28 10.34 9.12
C ASN A 43 -0.01 10.13 10.62
N ASN A 44 0.47 9.03 11.19
CA ASN A 44 0.33 8.76 12.61
C ASN A 44 1.36 9.50 13.48
N GLY A 45 2.20 10.37 12.90
CA GLY A 45 3.27 11.07 13.62
C GLY A 45 4.39 10.17 14.14
N LEU A 46 4.51 8.94 13.61
CA LEU A 46 5.54 7.98 14.00
C LEU A 46 6.83 8.12 13.20
N ILE A 47 6.78 8.82 12.07
CA ILE A 47 7.95 9.20 11.29
C ILE A 47 7.89 10.70 11.11
N GLU A 48 8.88 11.40 11.65
CA GLU A 48 9.05 12.82 11.41
C GLU A 48 9.46 13.04 9.93
N THR A 49 8.83 14.01 9.29
CA THR A 49 9.05 14.33 7.87
C THR A 49 9.34 15.81 7.70
N ARG A 50 10.24 16.15 6.78
CA ARG A 50 10.68 17.52 6.53
C ARG A 50 10.78 17.77 5.03
N ALA A 51 10.25 18.89 4.56
CA ALA A 51 10.37 19.30 3.16
C ALA A 51 11.37 20.46 3.03
N VAL A 52 12.08 20.50 1.90
CA VAL A 52 12.89 21.66 1.54
C VAL A 52 11.97 22.84 1.21
N LEU A 53 10.88 22.58 0.49
CA LEU A 53 9.82 23.54 0.21
C LEU A 53 8.46 22.88 0.45
N PHE A 54 7.63 23.51 1.25
CA PHE A 54 6.24 23.13 1.47
C PHE A 54 5.35 24.28 1.01
N VAL A 55 4.42 23.98 0.10
CA VAL A 55 3.46 24.94 -0.44
C VAL A 55 2.08 24.52 0.00
N LYS A 56 1.40 25.43 0.70
CA LYS A 56 0.01 25.30 1.10
C LYS A 56 -0.82 26.31 0.34
N ASP A 57 -1.46 25.85 -0.75
CA ASP A 57 -2.14 26.68 -1.74
C ASP A 57 -1.21 27.74 -2.38
N LYS A 58 -0.97 28.86 -1.68
CA LYS A 58 -0.10 29.96 -2.13
C LYS A 58 0.95 30.37 -1.09
N GLU A 59 0.91 29.74 0.08
CA GLU A 59 1.84 30.02 1.17
C GLU A 59 3.01 29.05 1.08
N GLU A 60 4.21 29.60 0.94
CA GLU A 60 5.45 28.83 0.86
C GLU A 60 6.17 28.85 2.20
N SER A 61 6.69 27.69 2.60
CA SER A 61 7.52 27.51 3.78
C SER A 61 8.74 26.66 3.42
N THR A 62 9.93 27.11 3.82
CA THR A 62 11.18 26.40 3.50
C THR A 62 11.73 25.65 4.71
N ASN A 63 12.32 24.50 4.47
CA ASN A 63 12.98 23.64 5.47
C ASN A 63 12.10 23.33 6.69
N VAL A 64 10.80 23.12 6.46
CA VAL A 64 9.77 22.95 7.48
C VAL A 64 9.42 21.48 7.68
N ASN A 65 9.07 21.12 8.91
CA ASN A 65 8.48 19.82 9.20
C ASN A 65 7.08 19.75 8.57
N LEU A 66 6.79 18.64 7.88
CA LEU A 66 5.48 18.44 7.30
C LEU A 66 4.48 18.03 8.38
N PRO A 67 3.28 18.63 8.40
CA PRO A 67 2.22 18.24 9.31
C PRO A 67 1.73 16.81 9.01
N THR A 68 1.25 16.10 10.03
CA THR A 68 0.70 14.74 9.89
C THR A 68 -0.47 14.66 8.90
N GLU A 69 -1.20 15.76 8.78
CA GLU A 69 -2.36 15.98 7.92
C GLU A 69 -1.98 15.99 6.43
N PHE A 70 -0.73 16.35 6.09
CA PHE A 70 -0.23 16.21 4.73
C PHE A 70 -0.31 14.75 4.25
N TRP A 71 -0.11 13.80 5.17
CA TRP A 71 -0.11 12.37 4.88
C TRP A 71 -1.49 11.71 5.01
N TRP A 72 -2.60 12.47 5.02
CA TRP A 72 -3.95 11.95 5.30
C TRP A 72 -4.37 10.75 4.43
N ALA A 73 -3.94 10.76 3.15
CA ALA A 73 -4.23 9.70 2.20
C ALA A 73 -3.41 8.42 2.42
N LYS A 74 -2.48 8.40 3.39
CA LYS A 74 -1.72 7.21 3.83
C LYS A 74 -1.03 6.45 2.67
N GLY A 75 -0.65 7.15 1.61
CA GLY A 75 0.00 6.59 0.44
C GLY A 75 -0.94 6.00 -0.62
N HIS A 76 -2.25 6.22 -0.50
CA HIS A 76 -3.25 5.85 -1.50
C HIS A 76 -3.31 6.86 -2.66
N ALA A 77 -4.27 6.69 -3.57
CA ALA A 77 -4.35 7.41 -4.85
C ALA A 77 -4.49 8.93 -4.71
N GLU A 78 -4.94 9.41 -3.55
CA GLU A 78 -5.08 10.82 -3.22
C GLU A 78 -3.78 11.51 -2.77
N LEU A 79 -2.67 10.76 -2.76
CA LEU A 79 -1.31 11.27 -2.60
C LEU A 79 -0.49 10.88 -3.82
N GLU A 80 -0.16 11.85 -4.65
CA GLU A 80 0.83 11.69 -5.71
C GLU A 80 2.23 11.66 -5.07
N GLN A 81 3.04 10.69 -5.49
CA GLN A 81 4.27 10.31 -4.80
C GLN A 81 5.39 10.10 -5.80
N ASP A 82 6.26 11.09 -5.95
CA ASP A 82 7.54 10.93 -6.61
C ASP A 82 8.64 10.71 -5.55
N TRP A 83 8.88 9.43 -5.26
CA TRP A 83 9.86 9.05 -4.24
C TRP A 83 11.30 9.29 -4.67
N ASP A 84 11.58 9.41 -5.97
CA ASP A 84 12.95 9.57 -6.48
C ASP A 84 13.45 11.00 -6.27
N SER A 85 12.62 11.99 -6.59
CA SER A 85 12.86 13.41 -6.28
C SER A 85 12.52 13.77 -4.83
N GLY A 86 11.64 13.00 -4.20
CA GLY A 86 11.06 13.31 -2.90
C GLY A 86 9.95 14.35 -2.99
N ASP A 87 9.23 14.40 -4.10
CA ASP A 87 8.16 15.35 -4.33
C ASP A 87 6.78 14.68 -4.14
N PHE A 88 5.91 15.35 -3.40
CA PHE A 88 4.63 14.82 -2.97
C PHE A 88 3.54 15.87 -3.12
N ASP A 89 2.35 15.44 -3.52
CA ASP A 89 1.22 16.32 -3.81
C ASP A 89 -0.09 15.69 -3.32
N THR A 90 -0.93 16.49 -2.67
CA THR A 90 -2.24 16.02 -2.21
C THR A 90 -3.30 17.12 -2.20
N TRP A 91 -4.55 16.68 -2.33
CA TRP A 91 -5.74 17.52 -2.18
C TRP A 91 -6.48 17.19 -0.88
N ILE A 92 -6.44 18.10 0.08
CA ILE A 92 -7.16 17.96 1.34
C ILE A 92 -8.59 18.48 1.16
N ASP A 93 -9.57 17.65 1.51
CA ASP A 93 -11.01 17.93 1.37
C ASP A 93 -11.43 18.38 -0.04
N LYS A 94 -10.67 17.98 -1.07
CA LYS A 94 -10.82 18.44 -2.47
C LYS A 94 -10.78 19.97 -2.62
N ARG A 95 -10.21 20.68 -1.64
CA ARG A 95 -10.26 22.13 -1.55
C ARG A 95 -8.89 22.77 -1.44
N TYR A 96 -8.01 22.17 -0.64
CA TYR A 96 -6.69 22.71 -0.38
C TYR A 96 -5.64 21.87 -1.08
N HIS A 97 -4.80 22.51 -1.87
CA HIS A 97 -3.76 21.85 -2.65
C HIS A 97 -2.42 22.02 -1.93
N TRP A 98 -1.87 20.90 -1.44
CA TRP A 98 -0.67 20.91 -0.63
C TRP A 98 0.44 20.18 -1.38
N GLN A 99 1.60 20.81 -1.50
CA GLN A 99 2.74 20.30 -2.24
C GLN A 99 3.98 20.32 -1.35
N ALA A 100 4.77 19.27 -1.38
CA ALA A 100 6.01 19.18 -0.63
C ALA A 100 7.13 18.69 -1.55
N PHE A 101 8.22 19.45 -1.59
CA PHE A 101 9.36 19.17 -2.47
C PHE A 101 10.60 18.83 -1.67
N GLY A 102 11.40 17.89 -2.19
CA GLY A 102 12.63 17.44 -1.55
C GLY A 102 12.39 16.88 -0.14
N VAL A 103 11.33 16.08 0.02
CA VAL A 103 10.94 15.50 1.30
C VAL A 103 12.01 14.52 1.80
N THR A 104 12.33 14.68 3.06
CA THR A 104 13.25 13.83 3.83
C THR A 104 12.52 13.26 5.04
N PHE A 105 12.93 12.05 5.41
CA PHE A 105 12.38 11.29 6.52
C PHE A 105 13.43 11.19 7.63
N ASN A 106 13.00 11.20 8.88
CA ASN A 106 13.90 10.95 10.00
C ASN A 106 14.41 9.51 9.95
N ARG A 107 15.72 9.35 9.81
CA ARG A 107 16.41 8.06 9.67
C ARG A 107 16.10 7.12 10.84
N GLY A 108 16.17 7.63 12.07
CA GLY A 108 15.95 6.82 13.26
C GLY A 108 14.52 6.30 13.36
N ASP A 109 13.53 7.05 12.89
CA ASP A 109 12.13 6.61 12.90
C ASP A 109 11.85 5.56 11.83
N VAL A 110 12.46 5.70 10.65
CA VAL A 110 12.42 4.69 9.59
C VAL A 110 13.13 3.40 10.04
N GLU A 111 14.24 3.51 10.76
CA GLU A 111 14.97 2.33 11.27
C GLU A 111 14.18 1.61 12.38
N LYS A 112 13.57 2.32 13.33
CA LYS A 112 12.65 1.73 14.32
C LYS A 112 11.46 1.00 13.67
N MET A 113 10.99 1.49 12.53
CA MET A 113 9.96 0.81 11.75
C MET A 113 10.41 -0.57 11.28
N LEU A 114 11.70 -0.75 10.98
CA LEU A 114 12.29 -2.00 10.54
C LEU A 114 12.59 -2.93 11.73
N GLU A 115 13.14 -2.40 12.83
CA GLU A 115 13.46 -3.21 14.03
C GLU A 115 12.22 -3.85 14.67
N GLY A 116 11.09 -3.12 14.70
CA GLY A 116 9.81 -3.65 15.18
C GLY A 116 9.22 -4.77 14.31
N ALA A 117 9.72 -4.97 13.10
CA ALA A 117 9.29 -6.06 12.21
C ALA A 117 10.13 -7.34 12.37
N GLU A 118 11.36 -7.25 12.91
CA GLU A 118 12.21 -8.43 13.16
C GLU A 118 11.86 -9.17 14.47
N THR A 119 11.15 -8.54 15.42
CA THR A 119 10.89 -9.14 16.75
C THR A 119 9.53 -9.86 16.87
N LEU A 120 8.76 -9.96 15.79
CA LEU A 120 7.47 -10.66 15.76
C LEU A 120 7.43 -11.71 14.65
N GLU A 121 8.24 -12.77 14.78
CA GLU A 121 7.81 -14.07 14.27
C GLU A 121 6.78 -14.63 15.26
N PRO A 122 5.46 -14.65 14.95
CA PRO A 122 4.53 -15.39 15.77
C PRO A 122 4.77 -16.88 15.58
N ALA A 123 4.95 -17.60 16.69
CA ALA A 123 4.95 -19.06 16.73
C ALA A 123 3.74 -19.63 15.95
N PRO A 124 3.87 -20.80 15.31
CA PRO A 124 2.81 -21.35 14.46
C PRO A 124 1.57 -21.71 15.30
N VAL A 125 0.59 -20.81 15.33
CA VAL A 125 -0.73 -21.09 15.93
C VAL A 125 -1.57 -21.84 14.91
N LYS A 126 -1.96 -23.08 15.24
CA LYS A 126 -2.84 -23.91 14.44
C LYS A 126 -4.21 -23.23 14.28
N SER A 127 -4.50 -22.72 13.08
CA SER A 127 -5.79 -22.10 12.75
C SER A 127 -6.89 -23.15 12.55
N LYS A 128 -8.02 -23.03 13.25
CA LYS A 128 -9.26 -23.79 12.96
C LYS A 128 -9.97 -23.18 11.75
N GLN A 129 -10.26 -23.99 10.73
CA GLN A 129 -11.09 -23.60 9.58
C GLN A 129 -12.55 -23.43 10.00
N ILE A 130 -13.12 -22.24 9.81
CA ILE A 130 -14.56 -21.99 9.88
C ILE A 130 -15.14 -22.16 8.46
N LYS A 131 -16.14 -23.04 8.32
CA LYS A 131 -16.89 -23.25 7.06
C LYS A 131 -18.11 -22.32 7.06
N GLY A 132 -18.06 -21.22 6.33
CA GLY A 132 -19.20 -20.32 6.09
C GLY A 132 -19.08 -19.56 4.78
N ARG A 133 -20.20 -19.22 4.13
CA ARG A 133 -20.27 -18.40 2.90
C ARG A 133 -20.19 -16.92 3.29
N PRO A 134 -19.41 -16.08 2.60
CA PRO A 134 -19.25 -14.66 2.96
C PRO A 134 -20.54 -13.88 2.73
N THR A 135 -20.75 -12.84 3.55
CA THR A 135 -21.87 -11.91 3.47
C THR A 135 -21.84 -11.08 2.16
N SER A 136 -23.03 -10.69 1.69
CA SER A 136 -23.28 -10.14 0.34
C SER A 136 -22.51 -8.84 0.02
N ASP A 137 -22.12 -8.10 1.04
CA ASP A 137 -21.42 -6.81 1.01
C ASP A 137 -19.94 -6.91 0.63
N LYS A 138 -19.32 -8.09 0.79
CA LYS A 138 -17.88 -8.30 0.51
C LYS A 138 -17.58 -8.69 -0.95
N TRP A 139 -18.61 -8.99 -1.74
CA TRP A 139 -18.50 -9.48 -3.12
C TRP A 139 -18.18 -8.41 -4.20
N PRO A 140 -18.73 -7.19 -4.16
CA PRO A 140 -18.50 -6.20 -5.21
C PRO A 140 -17.02 -5.83 -5.41
N LEU A 141 -16.24 -5.75 -4.33
CA LEU A 141 -14.81 -5.43 -4.37
C LEU A 141 -13.94 -6.63 -4.80
N ALA A 142 -14.32 -7.85 -4.42
CA ALA A 142 -13.68 -9.06 -4.92
C ALA A 142 -13.89 -9.22 -6.43
N LEU A 143 -15.08 -8.89 -6.93
CA LEU A 143 -15.39 -8.86 -8.36
C LEU A 143 -14.65 -7.73 -9.09
N ALA A 144 -14.60 -6.52 -8.51
CA ALA A 144 -13.84 -5.40 -9.10
C ALA A 144 -12.36 -5.76 -9.32
N ARG A 145 -11.74 -6.48 -8.38
CA ARG A 145 -10.35 -6.94 -8.54
C ARG A 145 -10.18 -8.04 -9.57
N VAL A 146 -11.16 -8.93 -9.72
CA VAL A 146 -11.16 -9.89 -10.83
C VAL A 146 -11.25 -9.14 -12.16
N VAL A 147 -12.12 -8.13 -12.28
CA VAL A 147 -12.25 -7.33 -13.51
C VAL A 147 -10.96 -6.59 -13.83
N VAL A 148 -10.31 -5.96 -12.85
CA VAL A 148 -9.00 -5.29 -13.03
C VAL A 148 -7.93 -6.31 -13.46
N PHE A 149 -7.85 -7.47 -12.80
CA PHE A 149 -6.92 -8.52 -13.17
C PHE A 149 -7.12 -9.02 -14.61
N LEU A 150 -8.38 -9.17 -15.05
CA LEU A 150 -8.70 -9.59 -16.42
C LEU A 150 -8.35 -8.51 -17.46
N TYR A 151 -8.42 -7.23 -17.10
CA TYR A 151 -8.07 -6.11 -17.98
C TYR A 151 -6.56 -5.85 -18.07
N GLU A 152 -5.82 -6.01 -16.98
CA GLU A 152 -4.38 -5.73 -16.92
C GLU A 152 -3.51 -6.90 -17.35
N ASP A 153 -3.98 -8.15 -17.22
CA ASP A 153 -3.24 -9.33 -17.67
C ASP A 153 -3.48 -9.58 -19.17
N THR A 154 -2.62 -9.01 -20.01
CA THR A 154 -2.63 -9.19 -21.47
C THR A 154 -2.40 -10.65 -21.91
N GLY A 155 -2.09 -11.57 -20.98
CA GLY A 155 -1.89 -13.00 -21.24
C GLY A 155 -2.97 -13.92 -20.65
N PHE A 156 -4.04 -13.37 -20.06
CA PHE A 156 -5.12 -14.15 -19.48
C PHE A 156 -5.88 -14.93 -20.56
N ASP A 157 -5.96 -16.26 -20.38
CA ASP A 157 -6.70 -17.14 -21.26
C ASP A 157 -7.58 -18.08 -20.41
N PRO A 158 -8.92 -17.96 -20.51
CA PRO A 158 -9.84 -18.79 -19.74
C PRO A 158 -9.85 -20.26 -20.15
N LYS A 159 -9.22 -20.63 -21.27
CA LYS A 159 -9.07 -22.01 -21.76
C LYS A 159 -7.74 -22.65 -21.29
N LYS A 160 -6.78 -21.89 -20.76
CA LYS A 160 -5.49 -22.44 -20.27
C LYS A 160 -5.66 -23.23 -18.96
N PRO A 161 -4.95 -24.36 -18.81
CA PRO A 161 -4.89 -25.08 -17.54
C PRO A 161 -4.24 -24.21 -16.46
N GLY A 162 -4.83 -24.20 -15.25
CA GLY A 162 -4.36 -23.40 -14.11
C GLY A 162 -5.02 -22.03 -13.96
N THR A 163 -5.80 -21.57 -14.95
CA THR A 163 -6.51 -20.28 -14.88
C THR A 163 -7.55 -20.24 -13.76
N GLU A 164 -8.23 -21.35 -13.46
CA GLU A 164 -9.16 -21.48 -12.32
C GLU A 164 -8.45 -21.22 -10.99
N THR A 165 -7.26 -21.80 -10.79
CA THR A 165 -6.44 -21.62 -9.58
C THR A 165 -6.01 -20.16 -9.42
N ARG A 166 -5.54 -19.54 -10.51
CA ARG A 166 -5.10 -18.15 -10.53
C ARG A 166 -6.26 -17.19 -10.23
N LEU A 167 -7.45 -17.47 -10.77
CA LEU A 167 -8.65 -16.70 -10.48
C LEU A 167 -9.10 -16.83 -9.02
N ILE A 168 -8.98 -18.04 -8.44
CA ILE A 168 -9.24 -18.27 -7.01
C ILE A 168 -8.26 -17.47 -6.13
N GLU A 169 -6.99 -17.38 -6.52
CA GLU A 169 -5.99 -16.59 -5.79
C GLU A 169 -6.29 -15.09 -5.86
N VAL A 170 -6.63 -14.57 -7.04
CA VAL A 170 -7.03 -13.16 -7.22
C VAL A 170 -8.27 -12.82 -6.40
N MET A 171 -9.30 -13.67 -6.43
CA MET A 171 -10.50 -13.48 -5.61
C MET A 171 -10.19 -13.54 -4.11
N ARG A 172 -9.31 -14.47 -3.70
CA ARG A 172 -8.87 -14.58 -2.31
C ARG A 172 -8.14 -13.33 -1.85
N ASP A 173 -7.24 -12.81 -2.67
CA ASP A 173 -6.50 -11.58 -2.37
C ASP A 173 -7.41 -10.36 -2.35
N GLY A 174 -8.44 -10.34 -3.20
CA GLY A 174 -9.52 -9.36 -3.16
C GLY A 174 -10.30 -9.37 -1.86
N LEU A 175 -10.70 -10.55 -1.39
CA LEU A 175 -11.41 -10.70 -0.11
C LEU A 175 -10.51 -10.37 1.09
N LYS A 176 -9.23 -10.73 1.05
CA LYS A 176 -8.26 -10.41 2.11
C LYS A 176 -8.03 -8.92 2.29
N ALA A 177 -8.03 -8.17 1.20
CA ALA A 177 -7.86 -6.72 1.28
C ALA A 177 -9.12 -5.98 1.73
N ASN A 178 -10.25 -6.69 1.85
CA ASN A 178 -11.52 -6.15 2.32
C ASN A 178 -11.72 -6.37 3.84
N ALA A 179 -10.77 -7.01 4.53
CA ALA A 179 -10.80 -7.19 5.98
C ALA A 179 -10.25 -5.94 6.69
N ASP A 180 -11.08 -4.91 6.82
CA ASP A 180 -10.83 -3.73 7.65
C ASP A 180 -11.27 -3.94 9.11
N THR A 181 -11.18 -5.18 9.57
CA THR A 181 -11.58 -5.61 10.91
C THR A 181 -10.41 -6.31 11.59
N THR A 182 -10.41 -6.21 12.91
CA THR A 182 -9.38 -6.65 13.86
C THR A 182 -8.70 -7.96 13.50
N ILE A 183 -7.46 -8.13 13.98
CA ILE A 183 -6.54 -9.25 13.72
C ILE A 183 -7.19 -10.65 13.82
N GLU A 184 -8.29 -10.80 14.58
CA GLU A 184 -9.06 -12.03 14.71
C GLU A 184 -9.89 -12.41 13.46
N GLU A 185 -10.38 -11.46 12.65
CA GLU A 185 -11.17 -11.76 11.43
C GLU A 185 -10.29 -12.05 10.20
N LYS A 186 -9.00 -11.70 10.23
CA LYS A 186 -8.05 -11.95 9.11
C LYS A 186 -7.82 -13.44 8.81
N ASN A 187 -8.15 -14.33 9.74
CA ASN A 187 -8.06 -15.78 9.56
C ASN A 187 -9.33 -16.41 8.95
N GLU A 188 -10.40 -15.64 8.75
CA GLU A 188 -11.65 -16.11 8.15
C GLU A 188 -11.65 -15.94 6.62
N VAL A 189 -10.53 -16.29 5.98
CA VAL A 189 -10.44 -16.27 4.52
C VAL A 189 -10.93 -17.60 3.99
N LEU A 190 -12.00 -17.53 3.20
CA LEU A 190 -12.67 -18.66 2.58
C LEU A 190 -11.68 -19.62 1.90
N GLY A 191 -11.81 -20.90 2.25
CA GLY A 191 -11.04 -21.97 1.62
C GLY A 191 -11.28 -22.03 0.11
N ALA A 192 -10.29 -22.56 -0.63
CA ALA A 192 -10.37 -22.72 -2.08
C ALA A 192 -11.66 -23.42 -2.55
N SER A 193 -12.21 -24.34 -1.73
CA SER A 193 -13.47 -25.03 -1.98
C SER A 193 -14.68 -24.11 -2.10
N THR A 194 -14.70 -22.97 -1.41
CA THR A 194 -15.82 -22.02 -1.43
C THR A 194 -15.76 -21.08 -2.63
N LEU A 195 -14.55 -20.74 -3.08
CA LEU A 195 -14.32 -19.83 -4.21
C LEU A 195 -14.36 -20.54 -5.57
N LYS A 196 -14.09 -21.84 -5.59
CA LYS A 196 -14.10 -22.69 -6.78
C LYS A 196 -15.36 -22.58 -7.65
N PRO A 197 -16.59 -22.69 -7.12
CA PRO A 197 -17.80 -22.56 -7.94
C PRO A 197 -17.94 -21.18 -8.59
N PHE A 198 -17.46 -20.11 -7.95
CA PHE A 198 -17.50 -18.75 -8.50
C PHE A 198 -16.45 -18.55 -9.59
N ALA A 199 -15.22 -19.04 -9.37
CA ALA A 199 -14.17 -19.04 -10.40
C ALA A 199 -14.66 -19.73 -11.67
N ARG A 200 -15.33 -20.88 -11.51
CA ARG A 200 -15.92 -21.63 -12.63
C ARG A 200 -17.01 -20.83 -13.34
N ALA A 201 -17.94 -20.22 -12.60
CA ALA A 201 -18.99 -19.41 -13.20
C ALA A 201 -18.43 -18.25 -14.03
N ILE A 202 -17.40 -17.56 -13.53
CA ILE A 202 -16.73 -16.47 -14.26
C ILE A 202 -16.02 -17.00 -15.51
N LEU A 203 -15.28 -18.11 -15.41
CA LEU A 203 -14.63 -18.72 -16.56
C LEU A 203 -15.64 -19.19 -17.62
N GLU A 204 -16.78 -19.72 -17.22
CA GLU A 204 -17.84 -20.12 -18.16
C GLU A 204 -18.48 -18.92 -18.86
N LEU A 205 -18.69 -17.80 -18.17
CA LEU A 205 -19.14 -16.55 -18.80
C LEU A 205 -18.11 -16.03 -19.82
N LEU A 206 -16.83 -15.97 -19.43
CA LEU A 206 -15.76 -15.49 -20.29
C LEU A 206 -15.55 -16.39 -21.52
N LYS A 207 -15.71 -17.71 -21.39
CA LYS A 207 -15.62 -18.64 -22.53
C LYS A 207 -16.75 -18.42 -23.55
N LYS A 208 -17.96 -18.09 -23.10
CA LYS A 208 -19.11 -17.83 -23.96
C LYS A 208 -18.98 -16.53 -24.76
N ASP A 209 -18.36 -15.50 -24.16
CA ASP A 209 -18.14 -14.22 -24.84
C ASP A 209 -16.98 -14.27 -25.87
N ILE A 210 -16.01 -15.18 -25.67
CA ILE A 210 -14.88 -15.38 -26.59
C ILE A 210 -15.26 -16.27 -27.79
N ASP A 211 -16.38 -16.99 -27.72
CA ASP A 211 -16.84 -17.89 -28.78
C ASP A 211 -18.39 -17.90 -28.85
N PRO A 212 -19.02 -16.91 -29.54
CA PRO A 212 -20.48 -16.75 -29.54
C PRO A 212 -21.23 -17.83 -30.34
N THR A 213 -20.54 -18.85 -30.86
CA THR A 213 -21.06 -19.85 -31.81
C THR A 213 -21.00 -21.31 -31.33
N SER A 214 -20.72 -21.58 -30.05
CA SER A 214 -20.74 -22.95 -29.50
C SER A 214 -21.94 -23.27 -28.61
#